data_AF-A0A353Z459-F1
#
_entry.id   AF-A0A353Z459-F1
#
_cell.length_a   1.000
_cell.length_b   1.000
_cell.length_c   1.000
_cell.angle_alpha   90.00
_cell.angle_beta   90.00
_cell.angle_gamma   90.00
#
_symmetry.space_group_name_H-M   'P 1'
#
loop_
_entity.id
_entity.type
_entity.pdbx_description
1 polymer ?
#
loop_
_entity_poly.entity_id
_entity_poly.type
_entity_poly.pdbx_seq_one_letter_code
_entity_poly.pdbx_strand_id
1 'polypeptide(L)'
;MDEAFEIFDYLPIEDIEVNGYTKPLYNSAIVTYEKEEYQFSYFAMHLIFMSFIYSTVWKIGQFHKEKYEDSLLFARPYNGSNVDFKEISSVFEYSHLPEKDIFEFFALIDIDNGYIKSIKRLIDFRNEMAHATGTFQISSDDHFSDALRELLSVSSNIQEKMNTTIRSWYREVLINYAKNGLSENYATPADFITEVFINNLSFSKKDLQVCKDFGLNKLKDWKESGLSKEEIARVVEFHKSVKEQYDNLFGDE
;
A
#
# COMPACT_ATOMS: atom_id res chain seq x y z
N MET A 1 11.05 -19.21 1.21
CA MET A 1 10.47 -18.39 2.30
C MET A 1 11.16 -17.04 2.48
N ASP A 2 12.47 -16.93 2.26
CA ASP A 2 13.24 -15.69 2.53
C ASP A 2 12.70 -14.43 1.85
N GLU A 3 12.18 -14.54 0.62
CA GLU A 3 11.54 -13.44 -0.12
C GLU A 3 10.20 -12.99 0.48
N ALA A 4 9.58 -13.77 1.37
CA ALA A 4 8.26 -13.48 1.94
C ALA A 4 8.25 -12.21 2.80
N PHE A 5 9.40 -11.85 3.40
CA PHE A 5 9.52 -10.62 4.18
C PHE A 5 9.32 -9.36 3.32
N GLU A 6 9.56 -9.43 2.01
CA GLU A 6 9.40 -8.29 1.12
C GLU A 6 7.95 -7.77 1.08
N ILE A 7 6.96 -8.62 1.35
CA ILE A 7 5.55 -8.17 1.34
C ILE A 7 5.26 -7.16 2.46
N PHE A 8 5.99 -7.23 3.57
CA PHE A 8 5.84 -6.30 4.69
C PHE A 8 6.30 -4.89 4.35
N ASP A 9 7.21 -4.73 3.39
CA ASP A 9 7.64 -3.41 2.93
C ASP A 9 6.49 -2.63 2.25
N TYR A 10 5.42 -3.31 1.83
CA TYR A 10 4.23 -2.72 1.20
C TYR A 10 3.07 -2.50 2.19
N LEU A 11 3.16 -3.00 3.42
CA LEU A 11 2.14 -2.81 4.44
C LEU A 11 2.34 -1.50 5.21
N PRO A 12 1.28 -0.91 5.79
CA PRO A 12 1.39 0.28 6.62
C PRO A 12 2.41 0.11 7.76
N ILE A 13 3.21 1.15 8.01
CA ILE A 13 4.30 1.10 9.01
C ILE A 13 3.71 0.97 10.42
N GLU A 14 2.81 1.87 10.79
CA GLU A 14 2.20 1.93 12.14
C GLU A 14 0.67 1.82 12.06
N ASP A 15 0.18 0.64 11.68
CA ASP A 15 -1.24 0.31 11.78
C ASP A 15 -1.43 -0.89 12.70
N ILE A 16 -1.99 -0.65 13.89
CA ILE A 16 -2.14 -1.68 14.93
C ILE A 16 -3.06 -2.81 14.44
N GLU A 17 -4.09 -2.50 13.68
CA GLU A 17 -5.05 -3.49 13.21
C GLU A 17 -4.43 -4.36 12.12
N VAL A 18 -3.82 -3.73 11.11
CA VAL A 18 -3.15 -4.45 10.01
C VAL A 18 -1.96 -5.26 10.52
N ASN A 19 -1.11 -4.68 11.37
CA ASN A 19 0.02 -5.39 11.94
C ASN A 19 -0.43 -6.50 12.89
N GLY A 20 -1.50 -6.27 13.65
CA GLY A 20 -2.10 -7.27 14.54
C GLY A 20 -2.67 -8.47 13.78
N TYR A 21 -3.18 -8.26 12.57
CA TYR A 21 -3.69 -9.32 11.70
C TYR A 21 -2.58 -10.04 10.93
N THR A 22 -1.61 -9.32 10.37
CA THR A 22 -0.60 -9.89 9.45
C THR A 22 0.53 -10.62 10.17
N LYS A 23 0.93 -10.20 11.38
CA LYS A 23 2.00 -10.88 12.14
C LYS A 23 1.65 -12.34 12.49
N PRO A 24 0.45 -12.67 13.03
CA PRO A 24 0.06 -14.05 13.26
C PRO A 24 -0.04 -14.88 11.98
N LEU A 25 -0.51 -14.29 10.88
CA LEU A 25 -0.55 -14.96 9.58
C LEU A 25 0.85 -15.32 9.12
N TYR A 26 1.81 -14.43 9.27
CA TYR A 26 3.19 -14.72 8.90
C TYR A 26 3.79 -15.87 9.71
N ASN A 27 3.54 -15.89 11.01
CA ASN A 27 3.96 -17.00 11.86
C ASN A 27 3.31 -18.32 11.40
N SER A 28 2.03 -18.28 11.01
CA SER A 28 1.35 -19.43 10.41
C SER A 28 2.00 -19.85 9.10
N ALA A 29 2.40 -18.90 8.25
CA ALA A 29 3.07 -19.16 6.99
C ALA A 29 4.43 -19.86 7.21
N ILE A 30 5.23 -19.38 8.17
CA ILE A 30 6.51 -20.01 8.55
C ILE A 30 6.27 -21.45 9.02
N VAL A 31 5.41 -21.64 10.01
CA VAL A 31 5.19 -22.97 10.64
C VAL A 31 4.71 -24.00 9.62
N THR A 32 3.82 -23.61 8.72
CA THR A 32 3.31 -24.51 7.67
C THR A 32 4.36 -24.76 6.59
N TYR A 33 5.14 -23.74 6.21
CA TYR A 33 6.25 -23.91 5.27
C TYR A 33 7.31 -24.88 5.80
N GLU A 34 7.73 -24.73 7.07
CA GLU A 34 8.71 -25.62 7.72
C GLU A 34 8.25 -27.08 7.81
N LYS A 35 6.93 -27.30 7.78
CA LYS A 35 6.31 -28.64 7.76
C LYS A 35 6.07 -29.17 6.34
N GLU A 36 6.54 -28.46 5.31
CA GLU A 36 6.28 -28.77 3.90
C GLU A 36 4.80 -28.71 3.53
N GLU A 37 3.98 -28.02 4.34
CA GLU A 37 2.56 -27.76 4.12
C GLU A 37 2.37 -26.49 3.25
N TYR A 38 3.01 -26.48 2.08
CA TYR A 38 3.20 -25.27 1.26
C TYR A 38 1.90 -24.56 0.85
N GLN A 39 0.84 -25.29 0.51
CA GLN A 39 -0.46 -24.69 0.18
C GLN A 39 -1.06 -23.92 1.37
N PHE A 40 -0.90 -24.40 2.60
CA PHE A 40 -1.39 -23.71 3.79
C PHE A 40 -0.54 -22.49 4.13
N SER A 41 0.77 -22.56 3.86
CA SER A 41 1.65 -21.39 3.93
C SER A 41 1.21 -20.32 2.94
N TYR A 42 0.89 -20.72 1.70
CA TYR A 42 0.40 -19.79 0.68
C TYR A 42 -0.91 -19.12 1.09
N PHE A 43 -1.85 -19.81 1.74
CA PHE A 43 -3.07 -19.16 2.23
C PHE A 43 -2.79 -18.02 3.21
N ALA A 44 -1.85 -18.21 4.13
CA ALA A 44 -1.45 -17.15 5.03
C ALA A 44 -0.80 -15.97 4.29
N MET A 45 0.10 -16.25 3.33
CA MET A 45 0.72 -15.22 2.49
C MET A 45 -0.30 -14.47 1.63
N HIS A 46 -1.30 -15.17 1.09
CA HIS A 46 -2.37 -14.56 0.32
C HIS A 46 -3.25 -13.62 1.17
N LEU A 47 -3.51 -13.94 2.43
CA LEU A 47 -4.24 -13.04 3.34
C LEU A 47 -3.43 -11.78 3.69
N ILE A 48 -2.10 -11.92 3.83
CA ILE A 48 -1.19 -10.78 3.98
C ILE A 48 -1.23 -9.91 2.71
N PHE A 49 -1.17 -10.53 1.53
CA PHE A 49 -1.34 -9.84 0.25
C PHE A 49 -2.67 -9.08 0.17
N MET A 50 -3.79 -9.69 0.58
CA MET A 50 -5.08 -9.00 0.60
C MET A 50 -5.09 -7.79 1.55
N SER A 51 -4.34 -7.85 2.66
CA SER A 51 -4.18 -6.70 3.56
C SER A 51 -3.47 -5.54 2.86
N PHE A 52 -2.44 -5.82 2.06
CA PHE A 52 -1.80 -4.83 1.19
C PHE A 52 -2.78 -4.25 0.16
N ILE A 53 -3.60 -5.08 -0.49
CA ILE A 53 -4.61 -4.64 -1.46
C ILE A 53 -5.60 -3.66 -0.80
N TYR A 54 -6.12 -4.00 0.38
CA TYR A 54 -7.04 -3.14 1.13
C TYR A 54 -6.41 -1.82 1.55
N SER A 55 -5.21 -1.84 2.13
CA SER A 55 -4.48 -0.61 2.49
C SER A 55 -4.19 0.26 1.26
N THR A 56 -3.94 -0.35 0.10
CA THR A 56 -3.70 0.42 -1.13
C THR A 56 -4.99 1.04 -1.68
N VAL A 57 -6.10 0.31 -1.70
CA VAL A 57 -7.40 0.89 -2.10
C VAL A 57 -7.84 2.01 -1.15
N TRP A 58 -7.59 1.86 0.16
CA TRP A 58 -7.80 2.95 1.12
C TRP A 58 -7.02 4.20 0.73
N LYS A 59 -5.72 4.08 0.46
CA LYS A 59 -4.88 5.19 0.00
C LYS A 59 -5.40 5.82 -1.29
N ILE A 60 -5.85 5.01 -2.25
CA ILE A 60 -6.49 5.52 -3.48
C ILE A 60 -7.72 6.38 -3.14
N GLY A 61 -8.54 5.95 -2.18
CA GLY A 61 -9.67 6.73 -1.66
C GLY A 61 -9.26 8.06 -1.05
N GLN A 62 -8.08 8.13 -0.42
CA GLN A 62 -7.55 9.38 0.13
C GLN A 62 -7.03 10.34 -0.96
N PHE A 63 -6.32 9.84 -1.97
CA PHE A 63 -5.73 10.68 -3.03
C PHE A 63 -6.72 11.06 -4.14
N HIS A 64 -7.72 10.23 -4.38
CA HIS A 64 -8.68 10.37 -5.48
C HIS A 64 -10.13 10.36 -4.98
N LYS A 65 -10.39 11.03 -3.85
CA LYS A 65 -11.66 10.99 -3.11
C LYS A 65 -12.91 11.06 -3.99
N GLU A 66 -13.03 12.07 -4.84
CA GLU A 66 -14.21 12.23 -5.72
C GLU A 66 -14.41 11.03 -6.66
N LYS A 67 -13.36 10.61 -7.37
CA LYS A 67 -13.44 9.47 -8.29
C LYS A 67 -13.67 8.14 -7.57
N TYR A 68 -13.10 8.00 -6.36
CA TYR A 68 -13.32 6.84 -5.51
C TYR A 68 -14.79 6.77 -5.09
N GLU A 69 -15.37 7.87 -4.59
CA GLU A 69 -16.79 7.93 -4.22
C GLU A 69 -17.73 7.66 -5.40
N ASP A 70 -17.41 8.15 -6.60
CA ASP A 70 -18.15 7.83 -7.82
C ASP A 70 -18.08 6.33 -8.15
N SER A 71 -16.92 5.72 -7.95
CA SER A 71 -16.71 4.28 -8.19
C SER A 71 -17.50 3.40 -7.23
N LEU A 72 -17.76 3.88 -6.00
CA LEU A 72 -18.58 3.17 -5.01
C LEU A 72 -20.03 2.95 -5.46
N LEU A 73 -20.55 3.76 -6.39
CA LEU A 73 -21.90 3.55 -6.96
C LEU A 73 -22.04 2.19 -7.65
N PHE A 74 -20.92 1.61 -8.08
CA PHE A 74 -20.86 0.32 -8.76
C PHE A 74 -20.38 -0.81 -7.83
N ALA A 75 -19.84 -0.47 -6.65
CA ALA A 75 -19.38 -1.43 -5.66
C ALA A 75 -20.57 -1.99 -4.87
N ARG A 76 -20.81 -3.30 -4.97
CA ARG A 76 -21.92 -3.96 -4.27
C ARG A 76 -21.39 -4.83 -3.14
N PRO A 77 -21.66 -4.48 -1.87
CA PRO A 77 -21.30 -5.34 -0.76
C PRO A 77 -21.99 -6.72 -0.84
N TYR A 78 -21.41 -7.74 -0.22
CA TYR A 78 -22.03 -9.04 -0.04
C TYR A 78 -23.37 -8.92 0.72
N ASN A 79 -24.40 -9.58 0.18
CA ASN A 79 -25.68 -9.98 0.81
C ASN A 79 -26.05 -9.28 2.13
N GLY A 80 -26.36 -7.98 2.08
CA GLY A 80 -26.98 -7.26 3.19
C GLY A 80 -26.03 -6.65 4.23
N SER A 81 -24.73 -6.58 3.96
CA SER A 81 -23.83 -5.74 4.75
C SER A 81 -24.10 -4.26 4.46
N ASN A 82 -24.35 -3.47 5.52
CA ASN A 82 -24.57 -2.03 5.47
C ASN A 82 -23.26 -1.26 5.75
N VAL A 83 -22.19 -1.61 5.04
CA VAL A 83 -20.92 -0.88 5.16
C VAL A 83 -20.99 0.37 4.29
N ASP A 84 -20.70 1.51 4.88
CA ASP A 84 -20.50 2.75 4.14
C ASP A 84 -19.03 2.88 3.74
N PHE A 85 -18.72 2.48 2.51
CA PHE A 85 -17.36 2.52 1.98
C PHE A 85 -16.78 3.95 1.84
N LYS A 86 -17.57 5.00 2.09
CA LYS A 86 -17.10 6.39 2.16
C LYS A 86 -16.48 6.74 3.50
N GLU A 87 -16.90 6.06 4.57
CA GLU A 87 -16.52 6.36 5.95
C GLU A 87 -16.01 5.09 6.65
N ILE A 88 -15.16 4.31 5.98
CA ILE A 88 -14.59 3.12 6.61
C ILE A 88 -13.64 3.52 7.75
N SER A 89 -13.75 2.81 8.86
CA SER A 89 -12.91 2.98 10.04
C SER A 89 -11.73 2.02 10.08
N SER A 90 -11.82 0.96 9.27
CA SER A 90 -10.82 -0.09 9.11
C SER A 90 -10.69 -0.50 7.65
N VAL A 91 -9.46 -0.74 7.18
CA VAL A 91 -9.21 -1.29 5.84
C VAL A 91 -9.83 -2.68 5.66
N PHE A 92 -10.07 -3.43 6.75
CA PHE A 92 -10.69 -4.75 6.66
C PHE A 92 -12.18 -4.71 6.37
N GLU A 93 -12.84 -3.55 6.44
CA GLU A 93 -14.22 -3.39 5.99
C GLU A 93 -14.36 -3.70 4.48
N TYR A 94 -13.29 -3.54 3.68
CA TYR A 94 -13.27 -3.95 2.27
C TYR A 94 -13.46 -5.46 2.05
N SER A 95 -13.29 -6.30 3.07
CA SER A 95 -13.66 -7.73 3.00
C SER A 95 -15.15 -7.95 2.71
N HIS A 96 -15.98 -6.94 2.90
CA HIS A 96 -17.40 -7.00 2.63
C HIS A 96 -17.72 -6.77 1.14
N LEU A 97 -16.73 -6.35 0.34
CA LEU A 97 -16.82 -6.41 -1.12
C LEU A 97 -16.46 -7.80 -1.63
N PRO A 98 -17.05 -8.22 -2.77
CA PRO A 98 -16.52 -9.35 -3.51
C PRO A 98 -15.02 -9.17 -3.77
N GLU A 99 -14.21 -10.16 -3.40
CA GLU A 99 -12.75 -10.04 -3.44
C GLU A 99 -12.19 -9.69 -4.82
N LYS A 100 -12.90 -10.03 -5.90
CA LYS A 100 -12.50 -9.62 -7.25
C LYS A 100 -12.82 -8.17 -7.54
N ASP A 101 -13.86 -7.61 -6.93
CA ASP A 101 -14.34 -6.26 -7.24
C ASP A 101 -13.43 -5.19 -6.62
N ILE A 102 -12.73 -5.52 -5.52
CA ILE A 102 -11.73 -4.61 -4.93
C ILE A 102 -10.62 -4.21 -5.91
N PHE A 103 -10.29 -5.08 -6.87
CA PHE A 103 -9.24 -4.78 -7.86
C PHE A 103 -9.69 -3.75 -8.89
N GLU A 104 -10.98 -3.47 -9.03
CA GLU A 104 -11.47 -2.47 -9.98
C GLU A 104 -11.07 -1.04 -9.57
N PHE A 105 -10.84 -0.78 -8.28
CA PHE A 105 -10.36 0.51 -7.80
C PHE A 105 -8.96 0.87 -8.30
N PHE A 106 -8.18 -0.11 -8.75
CA PHE A 106 -6.85 0.13 -9.33
C PHE A 106 -6.90 0.87 -10.67
N ALA A 107 -8.05 0.87 -11.36
CA ALA A 107 -8.24 1.70 -12.55
C ALA A 107 -8.10 3.21 -12.23
N LEU A 108 -8.32 3.62 -10.97
CA LEU A 108 -8.18 5.02 -10.53
C LEU A 108 -6.74 5.52 -10.51
N ILE A 109 -5.76 4.60 -10.52
CA ILE A 109 -4.32 4.88 -10.62
C ILE A 109 -3.72 4.39 -11.94
N ASP A 110 -4.54 4.38 -13.00
CA ASP A 110 -4.13 4.06 -14.38
C ASP A 110 -3.52 2.65 -14.55
N ILE A 111 -4.03 1.68 -13.79
CA ILE A 111 -3.81 0.26 -14.06
C ILE A 111 -4.80 -0.18 -15.15
N ASP A 112 -4.30 -0.86 -16.17
CA ASP A 112 -5.12 -1.25 -17.30
C ASP A 112 -6.07 -2.41 -16.95
N ASN A 113 -7.25 -2.40 -17.57
CA ASN A 113 -8.28 -3.42 -17.35
C ASN A 113 -7.82 -4.84 -17.70
N GLY A 114 -6.86 -4.99 -18.62
CA GLY A 114 -6.27 -6.28 -18.97
C GLY A 114 -5.48 -6.86 -17.80
N TYR A 115 -4.66 -6.04 -17.17
CA TYR A 115 -3.89 -6.39 -15.98
C TYR A 115 -4.79 -6.60 -14.75
N ILE A 116 -5.82 -5.75 -14.54
CA ILE A 116 -6.83 -5.98 -13.49
C ILE A 116 -7.47 -7.36 -13.67
N LYS A 117 -7.83 -7.73 -14.90
CA LYS A 117 -8.40 -9.05 -15.19
C LYS A 117 -7.40 -10.18 -14.92
N SER A 118 -6.10 -9.98 -15.16
CA SER A 118 -5.11 -11.02 -14.85
C SER A 118 -4.91 -11.21 -13.36
N ILE A 119 -4.80 -10.14 -12.56
CA ILE A 119 -4.54 -10.26 -11.12
C ILE A 119 -5.75 -10.81 -10.34
N LYS A 120 -6.97 -10.64 -10.85
CA LYS A 120 -8.18 -11.33 -10.32
C LYS A 120 -8.07 -12.85 -10.32
N ARG A 121 -7.18 -13.43 -11.13
CA ARG A 121 -6.94 -14.88 -11.17
C ARG A 121 -6.26 -15.40 -9.91
N LEU A 122 -5.55 -14.55 -9.15
CA LEU A 122 -4.99 -14.94 -7.85
C LEU A 122 -6.08 -15.37 -6.87
N ILE A 123 -7.23 -14.69 -6.92
CA ILE A 123 -8.41 -15.05 -6.14
C ILE A 123 -9.00 -16.40 -6.59
N ASP A 124 -9.07 -16.62 -7.90
CA ASP A 124 -9.54 -17.90 -8.46
C ASP A 124 -8.62 -19.05 -8.04
N PHE A 125 -7.32 -18.88 -8.22
CA PHE A 125 -6.30 -19.85 -7.82
C PHE A 125 -6.41 -20.20 -6.33
N ARG A 126 -6.53 -19.19 -5.46
CA ARG A 126 -6.76 -19.40 -4.02
C ARG A 126 -8.05 -20.17 -3.75
N ASN A 127 -9.15 -19.78 -4.39
CA ASN A 127 -10.46 -20.42 -4.18
C ASN A 127 -10.47 -21.88 -4.63
N GLU A 128 -9.84 -22.19 -5.76
CA GLU A 128 -9.68 -23.57 -6.23
C GLU A 128 -8.94 -24.45 -5.22
N MET A 129 -7.87 -23.93 -4.61
CA MET A 129 -7.13 -24.62 -3.56
C MET A 129 -7.93 -24.81 -2.26
N ALA A 130 -8.88 -23.93 -1.96
CA ALA A 130 -9.69 -24.00 -0.76
C ALA A 130 -10.76 -25.12 -0.83
N HIS A 131 -11.05 -25.63 -2.03
CA HIS A 131 -11.95 -26.77 -2.21
C HIS A 131 -11.26 -28.10 -1.87
N ALA A 132 -11.98 -28.98 -1.18
CA ALA A 132 -11.52 -30.33 -0.85
C ALA A 132 -11.52 -31.24 -2.09
N THR A 133 -10.55 -31.06 -2.97
CA THR A 133 -10.39 -31.80 -4.23
C THR A 133 -9.59 -33.10 -4.07
N GLY A 134 -8.91 -33.28 -2.94
CA GLY A 134 -8.04 -34.43 -2.68
C GLY A 134 -6.62 -34.29 -3.24
N THR A 135 -6.28 -33.13 -3.83
CA THR A 135 -4.95 -32.82 -4.37
C THR A 135 -4.50 -31.43 -3.96
N PHE A 136 -3.23 -31.28 -3.58
CA PHE A 136 -2.61 -29.98 -3.37
C PHE A 136 -2.10 -29.41 -4.69
N GLN A 137 -2.40 -28.14 -4.97
CA GLN A 137 -1.87 -27.44 -6.15
C GLN A 137 -0.44 -26.94 -5.89
N ILE A 138 -0.17 -26.50 -4.65
CA ILE A 138 1.17 -26.12 -4.19
C ILE A 138 1.70 -27.25 -3.29
N SER A 139 2.47 -28.16 -3.89
CA SER A 139 2.96 -29.39 -3.26
C SER A 139 4.48 -29.44 -3.10
N SER A 140 5.19 -28.41 -3.57
CA SER A 140 6.65 -28.29 -3.47
C SER A 140 7.06 -26.87 -3.13
N ASP A 141 8.29 -26.73 -2.64
CA ASP A 141 8.91 -25.42 -2.39
C ASP A 141 9.00 -24.56 -3.66
N ASP A 142 9.29 -25.19 -4.82
CA ASP A 142 9.34 -24.49 -6.10
C ASP A 142 7.97 -23.89 -6.45
N HIS A 143 6.88 -24.66 -6.32
CA HIS A 143 5.52 -24.15 -6.57
C HIS A 143 5.14 -23.04 -5.59
N PHE A 144 5.56 -23.14 -4.33
CA PHE A 144 5.33 -22.09 -3.34
C PHE A 144 6.07 -20.82 -3.71
N SER A 145 7.34 -20.94 -4.06
CA SER A 145 8.20 -19.83 -4.43
C SER A 145 7.67 -19.11 -5.67
N ASP A 146 7.19 -19.85 -6.67
CA ASP A 146 6.58 -19.25 -7.86
C ASP A 146 5.28 -18.50 -7.53
N ALA A 147 4.40 -19.09 -6.70
CA ALA A 147 3.17 -18.44 -6.27
C ALA A 147 3.45 -17.19 -5.42
N LEU A 148 4.45 -17.23 -4.54
CA LEU A 148 4.88 -16.07 -3.74
C LEU A 148 5.44 -14.95 -4.62
N ARG A 149 6.27 -15.27 -5.61
CA ARG A 149 6.80 -14.29 -6.57
C ARG A 149 5.70 -13.64 -7.38
N GLU A 150 4.63 -14.36 -7.71
CA GLU A 150 3.47 -13.78 -8.37
C GLU A 150 2.80 -12.72 -7.48
N LEU A 151 2.56 -13.02 -6.20
CA LEU A 151 2.02 -12.04 -5.24
C LEU A 151 2.92 -10.81 -5.11
N LEU A 152 4.23 -11.00 -4.95
CA LEU A 152 5.20 -9.90 -4.84
C LEU A 152 5.29 -9.07 -6.12
N SER A 153 5.24 -9.71 -7.29
CA SER A 153 5.24 -9.03 -8.58
C SER A 153 4.00 -8.16 -8.74
N VAL A 154 2.82 -8.66 -8.37
CA VAL A 154 1.58 -7.88 -8.39
C VAL A 154 1.67 -6.70 -7.42
N SER A 155 2.16 -6.91 -6.19
CA SER A 155 2.36 -5.84 -5.22
C SER A 155 3.29 -4.75 -5.74
N SER A 156 4.43 -5.14 -6.33
CA SER A 156 5.40 -4.22 -6.93
C SER A 156 4.80 -3.42 -8.08
N ASN A 157 4.06 -4.07 -8.98
CA ASN A 157 3.47 -3.40 -10.15
C ASN A 157 2.36 -2.41 -9.73
N ILE A 158 1.55 -2.76 -8.73
CA ILE A 158 0.56 -1.85 -8.15
C ILE A 158 1.26 -0.67 -7.48
N GLN A 159 2.31 -0.93 -6.69
CA GLN A 159 3.10 0.11 -6.04
C GLN A 159 3.73 1.06 -7.06
N GLU A 160 4.27 0.57 -8.18
CA GLU A 160 4.86 1.41 -9.22
C GLU A 160 3.86 2.45 -9.75
N LYS A 161 2.60 2.04 -9.93
CA LYS A 161 1.52 2.91 -10.36
C LYS A 161 1.16 3.93 -9.27
N MET A 162 1.06 3.46 -8.03
CA MET A 162 0.84 4.30 -6.87
C MET A 162 1.95 5.35 -6.66
N ASN A 163 3.20 5.03 -7.00
CA ASN A 163 4.34 5.95 -6.89
C ASN A 163 4.10 7.24 -7.68
N THR A 164 3.40 7.18 -8.81
CA THR A 164 3.08 8.37 -9.62
C THR A 164 2.15 9.31 -8.86
N THR A 165 1.09 8.76 -8.26
CA THR A 165 0.15 9.50 -7.40
C THR A 165 0.87 10.10 -6.19
N ILE A 166 1.67 9.29 -5.47
CA ILE A 166 2.41 9.74 -4.28
C ILE A 166 3.40 10.85 -4.64
N ARG A 167 4.13 10.74 -5.76
CA ARG A 167 5.05 11.79 -6.20
C ARG A 167 4.34 13.10 -6.49
N SER A 168 3.20 13.05 -7.17
CA SER A 168 2.40 14.24 -7.46
C SER A 168 1.91 14.89 -6.18
N TRP A 169 1.33 14.09 -5.27
CA TRP A 169 0.87 14.58 -3.97
C TRP A 169 2.01 15.18 -3.13
N TYR A 170 3.14 14.48 -3.03
CA TYR A 170 4.30 14.92 -2.26
C TYR A 170 4.89 16.23 -2.78
N ARG A 171 4.89 16.43 -4.11
CA ARG A 171 5.26 17.71 -4.71
C ARG A 171 4.38 18.85 -4.19
N GLU A 172 3.07 18.64 -4.13
CA GLU A 172 2.13 19.65 -3.64
C GLU A 172 2.30 19.90 -2.14
N VAL A 173 2.57 18.86 -1.35
CA VAL A 173 2.93 18.99 0.08
C VAL A 173 4.15 19.89 0.26
N LEU A 174 5.23 19.66 -0.51
CA LEU A 174 6.45 20.47 -0.44
C LEU A 174 6.19 21.94 -0.81
N ILE A 175 5.42 22.19 -1.88
CA ILE A 175 5.07 23.55 -2.32
C ILE A 175 4.20 24.25 -1.27
N ASN A 176 3.21 23.55 -0.74
CA ASN A 176 2.32 24.11 0.29
C ASN A 176 3.10 24.45 1.56
N TYR A 177 3.96 23.54 2.04
CA TYR A 177 4.83 23.80 3.19
C TYR A 177 5.77 24.98 2.95
N ALA A 178 6.36 25.08 1.77
CA ALA A 178 7.27 26.18 1.45
C ALA A 178 6.59 27.55 1.58
N LYS A 179 5.37 27.67 1.03
CA LYS A 179 4.59 28.91 1.00
C LYS A 179 3.94 29.24 2.34
N ASN A 180 3.34 28.23 2.98
CA ASN A 180 2.41 28.43 4.10
C ASN A 180 2.98 27.97 5.45
N GLY A 181 4.10 27.24 5.46
CA GLY A 181 4.63 26.60 6.67
C GLY A 181 3.84 25.35 7.07
N LEU A 182 4.05 24.89 8.31
CA LEU A 182 3.21 23.85 8.91
C LEU A 182 1.88 24.44 9.36
N SER A 183 0.85 23.59 9.38
CA SER A 183 -0.36 23.87 10.16
C SER A 183 -0.02 24.00 11.65
N GLU A 184 -0.77 24.81 12.39
CA GLU A 184 -0.62 25.02 13.84
C GLU A 184 -0.69 23.71 14.65
N ASN A 185 -1.25 22.65 14.07
CA ASN A 185 -1.33 21.32 14.67
C ASN A 185 0.00 20.56 14.73
N TYR A 186 1.06 21.05 14.06
CA TYR A 186 2.34 20.35 13.95
C TYR A 186 3.51 21.25 14.35
N ALA A 187 4.31 20.80 15.32
CA ALA A 187 5.46 21.56 15.80
C ALA A 187 6.66 21.43 14.86
N THR A 188 6.85 20.25 14.26
CA THR A 188 7.97 19.95 13.37
C THR A 188 7.55 19.22 12.09
N PRO A 189 8.37 19.25 11.03
CA PRO A 189 8.14 18.42 9.85
C PRO A 189 8.06 16.93 10.18
N ALA A 190 8.84 16.45 11.16
CA ALA A 190 8.79 15.07 11.61
C ALA A 190 7.40 14.69 12.17
N ASP A 191 6.81 15.55 13.01
CA ASP A 191 5.45 15.33 13.54
C ASP A 191 4.42 15.27 12.40
N PHE A 192 4.54 16.17 11.43
CA PHE A 192 3.67 16.15 10.25
C PHE A 192 3.83 14.87 9.41
N ILE A 193 5.06 14.37 9.24
CA ILE A 193 5.31 13.13 8.50
C ILE A 193 4.69 11.94 9.25
N THR A 194 4.93 11.82 10.56
CA THR A 194 4.36 10.74 11.38
C THR A 194 2.83 10.76 11.32
N GLU A 195 2.21 11.91 11.59
CA GLU A 195 0.75 11.96 11.65
C GLU A 195 0.10 11.87 10.27
N VAL A 196 0.61 12.60 9.27
CA VAL A 196 -0.06 12.67 7.97
C VAL A 196 0.33 11.51 7.07
N PHE A 197 1.62 11.20 6.94
CA PHE A 197 2.08 10.19 5.99
C PHE A 197 1.85 8.81 6.57
N ILE A 198 2.35 8.59 7.79
CA ILE A 198 2.36 7.26 8.40
C ILE A 198 0.99 6.91 8.95
N ASN A 199 0.41 7.74 9.83
CA ASN A 199 -0.84 7.40 10.51
C ASN A 199 -2.06 7.60 9.62
N ASN A 200 -2.28 8.81 9.10
CA ASN A 200 -3.52 9.14 8.39
C ASN A 200 -3.59 8.54 6.97
N LEU A 201 -2.46 8.51 6.26
CA LEU A 201 -2.36 7.94 4.91
C LEU A 201 -1.88 6.48 4.92
N SER A 202 -1.62 5.90 6.09
CA SER A 202 -1.19 4.51 6.23
C SER A 202 0.02 4.18 5.33
N PHE A 203 1.01 5.08 5.25
CA PHE A 203 2.17 4.86 4.39
C PHE A 203 2.92 3.60 4.81
N SER A 204 3.29 2.82 3.81
CA SER A 204 4.26 1.74 3.91
C SER A 204 5.69 2.25 3.78
N LYS A 205 6.66 1.37 4.02
CA LYS A 205 8.08 1.64 3.74
C LYS A 205 8.27 2.02 2.27
N LYS A 206 7.64 1.32 1.33
CA LYS A 206 7.74 1.64 -0.10
C LYS A 206 7.13 3.00 -0.43
N ASP A 207 6.02 3.39 0.18
CA ASP A 207 5.43 4.73 -0.04
C ASP A 207 6.37 5.83 0.47
N LEU A 208 6.91 5.68 1.68
CA LEU A 208 7.82 6.67 2.24
C LEU A 208 9.14 6.74 1.45
N GLN A 209 9.61 5.61 0.92
CA GLN A 209 10.77 5.55 0.03
C GLN A 209 10.58 6.42 -1.22
N VAL A 210 9.38 6.46 -1.81
CA VAL A 210 9.07 7.32 -2.96
C VAL A 210 9.27 8.80 -2.63
N CYS A 211 8.86 9.22 -1.43
CA CYS A 211 9.05 10.58 -0.95
C CYS A 211 10.53 10.88 -0.66
N LYS A 212 11.25 9.94 -0.04
CA LYS A 212 12.70 10.03 0.20
C LYS A 212 13.50 10.21 -1.10
N ASP A 213 13.13 9.45 -2.13
CA ASP A 213 13.82 9.43 -3.43
C ASP A 213 13.32 10.52 -4.39
N PHE A 214 12.47 11.44 -3.91
CA PHE A 214 11.93 12.52 -4.73
C PHE A 214 13.02 13.51 -5.15
N GLY A 215 13.18 13.72 -6.45
CA GLY A 215 14.15 14.66 -7.00
C GLY A 215 13.72 16.11 -6.88
N LEU A 216 14.47 16.93 -6.14
CA LEU A 216 14.18 18.35 -5.93
C LEU A 216 14.55 19.28 -7.11
N ASN A 217 15.15 18.77 -8.18
CA ASN A 217 15.72 19.61 -9.26
C ASN A 217 14.69 20.58 -9.86
N LYS A 218 13.47 20.09 -10.16
CA LYS A 218 12.38 20.91 -10.71
C LYS A 218 11.81 21.92 -9.72
N LEU A 219 11.92 21.64 -8.41
CA LEU A 219 11.48 22.57 -7.37
C LEU A 219 12.51 23.69 -7.11
N LYS A 220 13.80 23.38 -7.31
CA LYS A 220 14.90 24.33 -7.19
C LYS A 220 15.00 25.31 -8.37
N ASP A 221 14.43 24.97 -9.52
CA ASP A 221 14.30 25.91 -10.64
C ASP A 221 13.07 26.81 -10.42
N TRP A 222 13.31 28.07 -10.01
CA TRP A 222 12.26 29.05 -9.78
C TRP A 222 11.37 29.30 -11.00
N LYS A 223 11.88 29.07 -12.23
CA LYS A 223 11.08 29.21 -13.46
C LYS A 223 10.05 28.09 -13.61
N GLU A 224 10.33 26.92 -13.06
CA GLU A 224 9.42 25.78 -13.07
C GLU A 224 8.53 25.71 -11.82
N SER A 225 9.08 26.06 -10.66
CA SER A 225 8.39 25.91 -9.36
C SER A 225 7.61 27.15 -8.92
N GLY A 226 8.01 28.33 -9.37
CA GLY A 226 7.49 29.61 -8.90
C GLY A 226 7.85 29.93 -7.44
N LEU A 227 8.85 29.23 -6.86
CA LEU A 227 9.29 29.42 -5.48
C LEU A 227 10.41 30.46 -5.35
N SER A 228 10.38 31.24 -4.28
CA SER A 228 11.48 32.12 -3.87
C SER A 228 12.69 31.33 -3.35
N LYS A 229 13.82 32.02 -3.12
CA LYS A 229 15.01 31.38 -2.54
C LYS A 229 14.74 30.87 -1.13
N GLU A 230 14.02 31.64 -0.32
CA GLU A 230 13.64 31.28 1.04
C GLU A 230 12.68 30.09 1.05
N GLU A 231 11.72 30.05 0.12
CA GLU A 231 10.79 28.93 -0.04
C GLU A 231 11.52 27.65 -0.49
N ILE A 232 12.49 27.75 -1.41
CA ILE A 232 13.33 26.61 -1.81
C ILE A 232 14.14 26.08 -0.62
N ALA A 233 14.64 26.95 0.27
CA ALA A 233 15.34 26.51 1.48
C ALA A 233 14.43 25.67 2.40
N ARG A 234 13.16 26.09 2.57
CA ARG A 234 12.15 25.33 3.31
C ARG A 234 11.85 23.97 2.67
N VAL A 235 11.73 23.90 1.34
CA VAL A 235 11.56 22.61 0.62
C VAL A 235 12.70 21.66 0.96
N VAL A 236 13.94 22.15 0.94
CA VAL A 236 15.13 21.33 1.24
C VAL A 236 15.12 20.86 2.69
N GLU A 237 14.74 21.73 3.63
CA GLU A 237 14.61 21.40 5.05
C GLU A 237 13.57 20.30 5.28
N PHE A 238 12.34 20.46 4.78
CA PHE A 238 11.29 19.47 4.93
C PHE A 238 11.67 18.13 4.30
N HIS A 239 12.25 18.17 3.10
CA HIS A 239 12.67 16.95 2.43
C HIS A 239 13.82 16.26 3.18
N LYS A 240 14.70 17.00 3.85
CA LYS A 240 15.71 16.41 4.75
C LYS A 240 15.04 15.67 5.91
N SER A 241 14.00 16.23 6.52
CA SER A 241 13.24 15.55 7.58
C SER A 241 12.57 14.25 7.09
N VAL A 242 12.08 14.20 5.85
CA VAL A 242 11.58 12.94 5.26
C VAL A 242 12.69 11.89 5.16
N LYS A 243 13.90 12.27 4.75
CA LYS A 243 15.03 11.33 4.68
C LYS A 243 15.44 10.83 6.05
N GLU A 244 15.59 11.74 7.01
CA GLU A 244 15.91 11.41 8.39
C GLU A 244 14.85 10.50 9.01
N GLN A 245 13.56 10.77 8.78
CA GLN A 245 12.49 9.91 9.28
C GLN A 245 12.53 8.51 8.66
N TYR A 246 12.78 8.41 7.34
CA TYR A 246 12.95 7.12 6.69
C TYR A 246 14.15 6.36 7.25
N ASP A 247 15.29 7.02 7.39
CA ASP A 247 16.53 6.40 7.87
C ASP A 247 16.42 6.01 9.36
N ASN A 248 15.69 6.77 10.18
CA ASN A 248 15.39 6.40 11.57
C ASN A 248 14.52 5.14 11.67
N LEU A 249 13.61 4.93 10.71
CA LEU A 249 12.70 3.78 10.70
C LEU A 249 13.32 2.52 10.07
N PHE A 250 14.18 2.70 9.06
CA PHE A 250 14.63 1.60 8.19
C PHE A 250 16.13 1.61 7.85
N GLY A 251 16.90 2.56 8.37
CA GLY A 251 18.35 2.55 8.22
C GLY A 251 18.96 1.40 9.02
N ASP A 252 19.95 0.74 8.45
CA ASP A 252 20.82 -0.17 9.21
C ASP A 252 21.70 0.67 10.16
N GLU A 253 21.78 0.28 11.44
CA GLU A 253 22.80 0.78 12.38
C GLU A 253 24.23 0.37 11.96
#